data_AF-A0A7X7S5E9-F1
#
_entry.id   AF-A0A7X7S5E9-F1
#
_cell.length_a   1.000
_cell.length_b   1.000
_cell.length_c   1.000
_cell.angle_alpha   90.00
_cell.angle_beta   90.00
_cell.angle_gamma   90.00
#
_symmetry.space_group_name_H-M   'P 1'
#
loop_
_entity.id
_entity.type
_entity.pdbx_description
1 polymer ?
#
loop_
_entity_poly.entity_id
_entity_poly.type
_entity_poly.pdbx_seq_one_letter_code
_entity_poly.pdbx_strand_id
1 'polypeptide(L)' 'MPDLLIRNFPAAELQLLDEQAKRLGLSRTEFLRRQLVREARRTQSAVTAADLAGLADLVADLDDPSVMRDAWP' A
#
# COMPACT_ATOMS: atom_id res chain seq x y z
N MET A 1 -2.04 0.84 22.89
CA MET A 1 -1.66 0.22 21.60
C MET A 1 -0.70 -0.91 21.91
N PRO A 2 -0.77 -2.05 21.19
CA PRO A 2 0.20 -3.12 21.37
C PRO A 2 1.55 -2.72 20.75
N ASP A 3 2.63 -3.07 21.42
CA ASP A 3 3.99 -2.91 20.90
C ASP A 3 4.47 -4.21 20.26
N LEU A 4 5.26 -4.10 19.19
CA LEU A 4 5.84 -5.24 18.47
C LEU A 4 7.37 -5.16 18.54
N LEU A 5 7.99 -6.21 19.08
CA LEU A 5 9.44 -6.37 19.11
C LEU A 5 9.88 -7.51 18.20
N ILE A 6 10.64 -7.19 17.16
CA ILE A 6 11.24 -8.18 16.25
C ILE A 6 12.69 -8.37 16.66
N ARG A 7 13.05 -9.57 17.13
CA ARG A 7 14.41 -9.92 17.56
C ARG A 7 15.15 -10.66 16.45
N ASN A 8 16.49 -10.63 16.51
CA ASN A 8 17.37 -11.33 15.57
C ASN A 8 17.09 -10.99 14.09
N PHE A 9 16.69 -9.74 13.83
CA PHE A 9 16.45 -9.29 12.46
C PHE A 9 17.81 -9.09 11.77
N PRO A 10 18.02 -9.70 10.59
CA PRO A 10 19.33 -9.66 9.95
C PRO A 10 19.66 -8.22 9.47
N ALA A 11 20.91 -7.83 9.72
CA ALA A 11 21.31 -6.42 9.67
C ALA A 11 21.31 -5.85 8.24
N ALA A 12 21.63 -6.67 7.24
CA ALA A 12 21.64 -6.25 5.85
C ALA A 12 20.23 -5.90 5.36
N GLU A 13 19.23 -6.70 5.72
CA GLU A 13 17.82 -6.47 5.41
C GLU A 13 17.30 -5.24 6.16
N LEU A 14 17.78 -4.99 7.39
CA LEU A 14 17.42 -3.79 8.14
C LEU A 14 17.91 -2.52 7.43
N GLN A 15 19.12 -2.56 6.88
CA GLN A 15 19.67 -1.47 6.08
C GLN A 15 18.86 -1.25 4.80
N LEU A 16 18.44 -2.33 4.11
CA LEU A 16 17.57 -2.20 2.93
C LEU A 16 16.24 -1.53 3.28
N LEU A 17 15.65 -1.87 4.42
CA LEU A 17 14.42 -1.23 4.91
C LEU A 17 14.64 0.24 5.27
N ASP A 18 15.79 0.59 5.85
CA ASP A 18 16.14 1.99 6.12
C ASP A 18 16.26 2.81 4.84
N GLU A 19 16.91 2.28 3.81
CA GLU A 19 17.02 2.96 2.51
C GLU A 19 15.66 3.08 1.81
N GLN A 20 14.78 2.10 1.95
CA GLN A 20 13.39 2.21 1.49
C GLN A 20 12.62 3.30 2.24
N ALA A 21 12.77 3.37 3.57
CA ALA A 21 12.11 4.39 4.39
C ALA A 21 12.61 5.80 4.04
N LYS A 22 13.94 5.98 3.89
CA LYS A 22 14.56 7.25 3.49
C LYS A 22 14.05 7.77 2.15
N ARG A 23 13.93 6.88 1.15
CA ARG A 23 13.39 7.25 -0.18
C ARG A 23 11.96 7.79 -0.12
N LEU A 24 11.19 7.41 0.91
CA LEU A 24 9.83 7.88 1.13
C LEU A 24 9.75 9.02 2.16
N GLY A 25 10.89 9.50 2.68
CA GLY A 25 10.92 10.51 3.74
C GLY A 25 10.32 10.03 5.07
N LEU A 26 10.31 8.71 5.33
CA LEU A 26 9.72 8.11 6.51
C LEU A 26 10.80 7.66 7.50
N SER A 27 10.45 7.66 8.79
CA SER A 27 11.23 6.92 9.77
C SER A 27 11.08 5.41 9.55
N ARG A 28 12.08 4.62 9.97
CA ARG A 28 12.02 3.15 9.94
C ARG A 28 10.72 2.62 10.57
N THR A 29 10.38 3.12 11.76
CA THR A 29 9.21 2.66 12.51
C THR A 29 7.91 2.95 11.75
N GLU A 30 7.78 4.13 11.14
CA GLU A 30 6.58 4.46 10.35
C GLU A 30 6.50 3.65 9.07
N PHE A 31 7.63 3.45 8.38
CA PHE A 31 7.69 2.60 7.20
C PHE A 31 7.22 1.17 7.52
N LEU A 32 7.79 0.54 8.55
CA LEU A 32 7.42 -0.81 8.98
C LEU A 32 5.96 -0.89 9.44
N ARG A 33 5.47 0.10 10.19
CA ARG A 33 4.07 0.17 10.60
C ARG A 33 3.13 0.16 9.40
N ARG A 34 3.39 1.00 8.39
CA ARG A 34 2.57 1.04 7.16
C ARG A 34 2.59 -0.28 6.40
N GLN A 35 3.76 -0.92 6.29
CA GLN A 35 3.89 -2.21 5.63
C GLN A 35 3.11 -3.30 6.36
N LEU A 36 3.27 -3.41 7.68
CA LEU A 36 2.57 -4.43 8.49
C LEU A 36 1.05 -4.22 8.49
N VAL A 37 0.57 -2.97 8.57
CA VAL A 37 -0.86 -2.67 8.47
C VAL A 37 -1.41 -3.00 7.08
N ARG A 38 -0.65 -2.71 6.02
CA ARG A 38 -1.02 -3.08 4.65
C ARG A 38 -1.13 -4.60 4.49
N GLU A 39 -0.15 -5.34 5.01
CA GLU A 39 -0.15 -6.80 4.95
C GLU A 39 -1.30 -7.40 5.75
N ALA A 40 -1.56 -6.89 6.96
CA ALA A 40 -2.68 -7.36 7.79
C ALA A 40 -4.06 -7.10 7.15
N ARG A 41 -4.18 -6.08 6.28
CA ARG A 41 -5.41 -5.74 5.55
C ARG A 41 -5.47 -6.38 4.17
N ARG A 42 -4.42 -7.09 3.74
CA ARG A 42 -4.36 -7.67 2.40
C ARG A 42 -5.37 -8.81 2.30
N THR A 43 -6.35 -8.66 1.42
CA THR A 43 -7.32 -9.72 1.12
C THR A 43 -6.64 -10.86 0.37
N GLN A 44 -6.90 -12.10 0.78
CA GLN A 44 -6.36 -13.32 0.15
C GLN A 44 -7.29 -13.92 -0.92
N SER A 45 -8.45 -13.30 -1.15
CA SER A 45 -9.42 -13.73 -2.15
C SER A 45 -8.84 -13.64 -3.57
N ALA A 46 -9.05 -14.68 -4.37
CA ALA A 46 -8.71 -14.66 -5.77
C ALA A 46 -9.57 -13.62 -6.50
N VAL A 47 -8.95 -12.86 -7.39
CA VAL A 47 -9.65 -11.92 -8.28
C VAL A 47 -10.10 -12.68 -9.52
N THR A 48 -11.38 -12.57 -9.85
CA THR A 48 -11.98 -13.19 -11.04
C THR A 48 -12.17 -12.19 -12.17
N ALA A 49 -12.44 -12.69 -13.39
CA ALA A 49 -12.79 -11.83 -14.51
C ALA A 49 -14.09 -11.04 -14.27
N ALA A 50 -15.04 -11.60 -13.51
CA ALA A 50 -16.29 -10.91 -13.17
C ALA A 50 -16.03 -9.72 -12.21
N ASP A 51 -15.10 -9.86 -11.27
CA ASP A 51 -14.71 -8.76 -10.38
C ASP A 51 -14.10 -7.60 -11.19
N LEU A 52 -13.27 -7.93 -12.20
CA LEU A 52 -12.67 -6.93 -13.09
C LEU A 52 -13.71 -6.25 -13.99
N ALA A 53 -14.68 -7.01 -14.52
CA ALA A 53 -15.78 -6.45 -15.30
C ALA A 53 -16.64 -5.49 -14.46
N GLY A 54 -17.02 -5.90 -13.25
CA GLY A 54 -17.78 -5.05 -12.34
C GLY A 54 -17.00 -3.79 -11.91
N LEU A 55 -15.68 -3.89 -11.75
CA LEU A 55 -14.83 -2.73 -11.52
C LEU A 55 -14.85 -1.78 -12.72
N ALA A 56 -14.69 -2.29 -13.95
CA ALA A 56 -14.68 -1.47 -15.16
C ALA A 56 -15.98 -0.68 -15.32
N ASP A 57 -17.12 -1.30 -15.01
CA ASP A 57 -18.42 -0.62 -15.03
C ASP A 57 -18.52 0.45 -13.93
N LEU A 58 -17.98 0.18 -12.72
CA LEU A 58 -18.03 1.10 -11.58
C LEU A 58 -17.16 2.34 -11.78
N VAL A 59 -16.04 2.21 -12.49
CA VAL A 59 -15.05 3.27 -12.70
C VAL A 59 -14.99 3.74 -14.15
N ALA A 60 -16.11 3.62 -14.87
CA ALA A 60 -16.21 3.87 -16.30
C ALA A 60 -15.91 5.33 -16.70
N ASP A 61 -15.96 6.27 -15.77
CA ASP A 61 -15.70 7.70 -15.99
C ASP A 61 -14.28 8.14 -15.62
N LEU A 62 -13.41 7.22 -15.15
CA LEU A 62 -12.02 7.54 -14.84
C LEU A 62 -11.22 7.98 -16.08
N ASP A 63 -11.69 7.68 -17.28
CA ASP A 63 -11.07 8.14 -18.54
C ASP A 63 -11.66 9.47 -19.04
N ASP A 64 -12.73 9.99 -18.41
CA ASP A 64 -13.32 11.28 -18.75
C ASP A 64 -12.44 12.42 -18.21
N PRO A 65 -11.79 13.22 -19.08
CA PRO A 65 -10.90 14.28 -18.63
C PRO A 65 -11.63 15.41 -17.90
N SER A 66 -12.93 15.58 -18.10
CA SER A 66 -13.74 16.58 -17.39
C SER A 66 -14.02 16.15 -15.96
N VAL A 67 -14.47 14.91 -15.76
CA VAL A 67 -14.67 14.33 -14.42
C VAL A 67 -13.37 14.32 -13.63
N MET A 68 -12.25 13.93 -14.27
CA MET A 68 -10.95 13.95 -13.61
C MET A 68 -10.49 15.37 -13.27
N ARG A 69 -10.75 16.39 -14.10
CA ARG A 69 -10.44 17.78 -13.72
C ARG A 69 -11.21 18.24 -12.49
N ASP A 70 -12.50 17.87 -12.39
CA ASP A 70 -13.34 18.26 -11.26
C ASP A 70 -12.94 17.53 -9.95
N ALA A 71 -12.38 16.32 -10.05
CA ALA A 71 -11.90 15.55 -8.91
C ALA A 71 -10.56 16.06 -8.32
N TRP A 72 -9.78 16.84 -9.08
CA TRP A 72 -8.47 17.36 -8.69
C TRP A 72 -8.41 18.90 -8.86
N PRO A 73 -9.11 19.67 -7.98
CA PRO A 73 -9.13 21.13 -8.06
C PRO A 73 -7.76 21.77 -7.78
#